data_AF-A0A3B0VR39-F1
#
_entry.id   AF-A0A3B0VR39-F1
#
_cell.length_a   1.000
_cell.length_b   1.000
_cell.length_c   1.000
_cell.angle_alpha   90.00
_cell.angle_beta   90.00
_cell.angle_gamma   90.00
#
_symmetry.space_group_name_H-M   'P 1'
#
loop_
_entity.id
_entity.type
_entity.pdbx_description
1 polymer ?
#
loop_
_entity_poly.entity_id
_entity_poly.type
_entity_poly.pdbx_seq_one_letter_code
_entity_poly.pdbx_strand_id
1 'polypeptide(L)'
;VCPRVDRRDKIGAGFPASYILTTSLNGNTWRKAVADTDIHHPSAAIHGLSFTPRPARYVRFSGIRAAHATAMEIGELRLYGAELKNKK
;
A
#
# COMPACT_ATOMS: atom_id res chain seq x y z
N VAL A 1 -18.85 1.98 -2.07
CA VAL A 1 -18.50 0.56 -2.30
C VAL A 1 -17.09 0.52 -2.83
N CYS A 2 -16.19 -0.09 -2.08
CA CYS A 2 -14.77 -0.22 -2.37
C CYS A 2 -14.32 -1.66 -2.05
N PRO A 3 -13.43 -2.29 -2.84
CA PRO A 3 -13.10 -1.99 -4.25
C PRO A 3 -14.28 -2.29 -5.19
N ARG A 4 -14.26 -1.72 -6.41
CA ARG A 4 -15.22 -2.05 -7.48
C ARG A 4 -15.07 -3.51 -7.93
N VAL A 5 -15.95 -4.37 -7.42
CA VAL A 5 -16.01 -5.81 -7.77
C VAL A 5 -17.22 -6.15 -8.64
N ASP A 6 -18.04 -5.15 -8.97
CA ASP A 6 -19.28 -5.27 -9.74
C ASP A 6 -19.06 -5.49 -11.24
N ARG A 7 -17.87 -5.14 -11.77
CA ARG A 7 -17.47 -5.44 -13.15
C ARG A 7 -16.04 -5.94 -13.26
N ARG A 8 -15.88 -7.12 -13.88
CA ARG A 8 -14.61 -7.86 -13.94
C ARG A 8 -13.47 -7.09 -14.62
N ASP A 9 -13.78 -6.25 -15.61
CA ASP A 9 -12.82 -5.40 -16.33
C ASP A 9 -12.36 -4.17 -15.52
N LYS A 10 -13.03 -3.86 -14.40
CA LYS A 10 -12.74 -2.70 -13.54
C LYS A 10 -12.14 -3.07 -12.19
N ILE A 11 -12.02 -4.35 -11.87
CA ILE A 11 -11.34 -4.84 -10.68
C ILE A 11 -9.91 -4.26 -10.67
N GLY A 12 -9.53 -3.59 -9.59
CA GLY A 12 -8.18 -3.02 -9.42
C GLY A 12 -7.86 -1.79 -10.27
N ALA A 13 -8.80 -1.29 -11.10
CA ALA A 13 -8.55 -0.14 -11.98
C ALA A 13 -8.25 1.16 -11.19
N GLY A 14 -8.77 1.27 -9.97
CA GLY A 14 -8.50 2.37 -9.04
C GLY A 14 -7.21 2.22 -8.23
N PHE A 15 -6.50 1.09 -8.30
CA PHE A 15 -5.25 0.95 -7.56
C PHE A 15 -4.17 1.86 -8.19
N PRO A 16 -3.34 2.55 -7.38
CA PRO A 16 -2.33 3.47 -7.92
C PRO A 16 -1.27 2.74 -8.76
N ALA A 17 -0.91 3.35 -9.90
CA ALA A 17 0.19 2.92 -10.77
C ALA A 17 1.55 3.09 -10.09
N SER A 18 1.65 4.03 -9.16
CA SER A 18 2.83 4.25 -8.35
C SER A 18 2.44 4.75 -6.97
N TYR A 19 3.18 4.33 -5.96
CA TYR A 19 2.95 4.72 -4.58
C TYR A 19 4.25 4.81 -3.78
N ILE A 20 4.14 5.44 -2.62
CA ILE A 20 5.16 5.40 -1.59
C ILE A 20 4.52 5.03 -0.25
N LEU A 21 5.15 4.09 0.46
CA LEU A 21 4.86 3.82 1.85
C LEU A 21 5.93 4.50 2.71
N THR A 22 5.47 5.31 3.66
CA THR A 22 6.32 6.01 4.61
C THR A 22 5.91 5.67 6.04
N THR A 23 6.89 5.72 6.94
CA THR A 23 6.69 5.47 8.37
C THR A 23 7.18 6.66 9.19
N SER A 24 6.54 6.91 10.32
CA SER A 24 6.95 7.95 11.27
C SER A 24 6.82 7.47 12.71
N LEU A 25 7.68 7.99 13.59
CA LEU A 25 7.56 7.84 15.04
C LEU A 25 6.75 8.97 15.68
N ASN A 26 6.65 10.13 15.03
CA ASN A 26 6.10 11.35 15.62
C ASN A 26 4.99 12.00 14.78
N GLY A 27 4.65 11.46 13.61
CA GLY A 27 3.65 12.00 12.70
C GLY A 27 4.11 13.21 11.87
N ASN A 28 5.29 13.77 12.16
CA ASN A 28 5.82 14.97 11.51
C ASN A 28 6.97 14.65 10.55
N THR A 29 7.88 13.77 10.97
CA THR A 29 9.04 13.35 10.18
C THR A 29 8.75 11.98 9.55
N TRP A 30 8.78 11.92 8.23
CA TRP A 30 8.41 10.72 7.47
C TRP A 30 9.63 10.14 6.77
N ARG A 31 9.83 8.82 6.88
CA ARG A 31 10.91 8.10 6.19
C ARG A 31 10.32 7.09 5.23
N LYS A 32 10.86 7.02 4.01
CA LYS A 32 10.47 6.02 3.00
C LYS A 32 10.76 4.61 3.52
N ALA A 33 9.75 3.76 3.45
CA ALA A 33 9.86 2.33 3.73
C ALA A 33 9.97 1.52 2.44
N VAL A 34 9.07 1.76 1.50
CA VAL A 34 9.08 1.20 0.15
C VAL A 34 8.42 2.19 -0.81
N ALA A 35 8.81 2.14 -2.08
CA ALA A 35 8.11 2.79 -3.17
C ALA A 35 8.10 1.83 -4.34
N ASP A 36 7.04 1.89 -5.13
CA ASP A 36 6.93 1.14 -6.37
C ASP A 36 6.40 2.07 -7.46
N THR A 37 6.89 1.86 -8.67
CA THR A 37 6.55 2.63 -9.85
C THR A 37 6.19 1.69 -10.98
N ASP A 38 5.11 2.00 -11.68
CA ASP A 38 4.65 1.28 -12.86
C ASP A 38 4.03 -0.10 -12.57
N ILE A 39 3.23 -0.14 -11.49
CA ILE A 39 2.35 -1.28 -11.23
C ILE A 39 1.25 -1.33 -12.28
N HIS A 40 1.23 -2.43 -13.01
CA HIS A 40 0.19 -2.72 -13.99
C HIS A 40 -1.00 -3.37 -13.29
N HIS A 41 -2.18 -2.75 -13.45
CA HIS A 41 -3.52 -3.25 -13.18
C HIS A 41 -3.58 -4.49 -12.25
N PRO A 42 -3.53 -4.31 -10.92
CA PRO A 42 -3.56 -5.44 -10.01
C PRO A 42 -4.94 -6.13 -10.06
N SER A 43 -4.93 -7.43 -9.79
CA SER A 43 -6.16 -8.22 -9.64
C SER A 43 -6.94 -7.85 -8.36
N ALA A 44 -8.03 -8.57 -8.05
CA ALA A 44 -8.72 -8.45 -6.77
C ALA A 44 -7.91 -9.00 -5.57
N ALA A 45 -6.76 -9.65 -5.83
CA ALA A 45 -5.91 -10.20 -4.79
C ALA A 45 -5.22 -9.09 -3.98
N ILE A 46 -4.81 -9.44 -2.76
CA ILE A 46 -4.02 -8.56 -1.91
C ILE A 46 -2.67 -8.28 -2.58
N HIS A 47 -2.36 -7.00 -2.77
CA HIS A 47 -1.04 -6.57 -3.19
C HIS A 47 -0.09 -6.58 -1.99
N GLY A 48 0.73 -7.63 -1.89
CA GLY A 48 1.65 -7.83 -0.77
C GLY A 48 2.94 -7.03 -0.92
N LEU A 49 3.38 -6.37 0.16
CA LEU A 49 4.61 -5.60 0.21
C LEU A 49 5.46 -6.03 1.40
N SER A 50 6.78 -6.05 1.20
CA SER A 50 7.75 -6.32 2.26
C SER A 50 8.80 -5.22 2.28
N PHE A 51 9.25 -4.86 3.48
CA PHE A 51 10.34 -3.91 3.70
C PHE A 51 11.05 -4.27 5.00
N THR A 52 12.29 -3.81 5.18
CA THR A 52 13.05 -4.06 6.40
C THR A 52 12.27 -3.60 7.64
N PRO A 53 12.05 -4.50 8.64
CA PRO A 53 11.38 -4.16 9.89
C PRO A 53 11.97 -2.91 10.53
N ARG A 54 11.09 -2.04 11.03
CA ARG A 54 11.50 -0.77 11.65
C ARG A 54 10.47 -0.31 12.68
N PRO A 55 10.90 0.39 13.74
CA PRO A 55 9.98 1.05 14.65
C PRO A 55 9.14 2.10 13.92
N ALA A 56 7.83 2.09 14.15
CA ALA A 56 6.89 3.07 13.61
C ALA A 56 5.69 3.21 14.54
N ARG A 57 5.15 4.42 14.63
CA ARG A 57 3.84 4.71 15.25
C ARG A 57 2.79 5.07 14.22
N TYR A 58 3.23 5.57 13.07
CA TYR A 58 2.38 5.99 11.98
C TYR A 58 2.89 5.39 10.68
N VAL A 59 1.96 4.97 9.83
CA VAL A 59 2.23 4.54 8.47
C VAL A 59 1.34 5.33 7.53
N ARG A 60 1.90 5.73 6.40
CA ARG A 60 1.18 6.44 5.35
C ARG A 60 1.48 5.77 4.03
N PHE A 61 0.40 5.37 3.36
CA PHE A 61 0.41 4.93 1.98
C PHE A 61 -0.06 6.09 1.12
N SER A 62 0.77 6.54 0.19
CA SER A 62 0.46 7.66 -0.71
C SER A 62 0.51 7.16 -2.15
N GLY A 63 -0.65 7.07 -2.79
CA GLY A 63 -0.73 6.90 -4.23
C GLY A 63 -0.27 8.17 -4.94
N ILE A 64 0.59 8.04 -5.93
CA ILE A 64 1.23 9.15 -6.63
C ILE A 64 0.60 9.35 -8.02
N ARG A 65 0.35 8.25 -8.76
CA ARG A 65 -0.22 8.31 -10.11
C ARG A 65 -1.34 7.28 -10.27
N ALA A 66 -2.46 7.69 -10.86
CA ALA A 66 -3.55 6.78 -11.23
C ALA A 66 -3.19 6.07 -12.55
N ALA A 67 -3.56 4.79 -12.66
CA ALA A 67 -3.27 3.99 -13.85
C ALA A 67 -4.44 3.99 -14.85
N HIS A 68 -5.63 3.58 -14.37
CA HIS A 68 -6.74 3.17 -15.23
C HIS A 68 -8.10 3.77 -14.81
N ALA A 69 -8.10 4.67 -13.82
CA ALA A 69 -9.29 5.31 -13.28
C ALA A 69 -9.05 6.80 -13.03
N THR A 70 -10.14 7.55 -12.88
CA THR A 70 -10.12 8.98 -12.56
C THR A 70 -9.86 9.28 -11.09
N ALA A 71 -9.95 8.26 -10.22
CA ALA A 71 -9.67 8.35 -8.80
C ALA A 71 -8.92 7.10 -8.33
N MET A 72 -8.19 7.24 -7.22
CA MET A 72 -7.52 6.11 -6.57
C MET A 72 -8.44 5.46 -5.54
N GLU A 73 -8.35 4.14 -5.42
CA GLU A 73 -9.16 3.32 -4.53
C GLU A 73 -8.26 2.36 -3.73
N ILE A 74 -8.53 2.25 -2.44
CA ILE A 74 -7.97 1.24 -1.54
C ILE A 74 -9.14 0.66 -0.75
N GLY A 75 -9.34 -0.65 -0.83
CA GLY A 75 -10.37 -1.34 -0.05
C GLY A 75 -9.93 -1.58 1.40
N GLU A 76 -8.69 -2.06 1.57
CA GLU A 76 -8.14 -2.41 2.87
C GLU A 76 -6.63 -2.21 2.88
N LEU A 77 -6.07 -1.90 4.05
CA LEU A 77 -4.63 -1.87 4.30
C LEU A 77 -4.34 -2.71 5.54
N ARG A 78 -3.49 -3.73 5.39
CA ARG A 78 -3.06 -4.60 6.50
C ARG A 78 -1.58 -4.39 6.79
N LEU A 79 -1.25 -4.26 8.06
CA LEU A 79 0.12 -4.14 8.53
C LEU A 79 0.44 -5.27 9.49
N TYR A 80 1.63 -5.83 9.33
CA TYR A 80 2.11 -6.96 10.12
C TYR A 80 3.41 -6.55 10.80
N GLY A 81 3.51 -6.87 12.10
CA GLY A 81 4.77 -6.75 12.83
C GLY A 81 5.77 -7.79 12.34
N ALA A 82 7.05 -7.51 12.50
CA ALA A 82 8.06 -8.55 12.33
C ALA A 82 7.88 -9.61 13.40
N GLU A 83 8.00 -10.88 13.01
CA GLU A 83 8.10 -11.96 13.98
C GLU A 83 9.32 -11.70 14.87
N LEU A 84 9.11 -11.51 16.17
CA LEU A 84 10.20 -11.45 17.12
C LEU A 84 10.76 -12.85 17.25
N LYS A 85 11.91 -13.13 16.61
CA LYS A 85 12.69 -14.32 16.96
C LYS A 85 13.16 -14.14 18.40
N ASN A 86 12.41 -14.69 19.35
CA ASN A 86 12.78 -14.67 20.77
C ASN A 86 14.20 -15.22 20.91
N LYS A 87 15.15 -14.37 21.34
CA LYS A 87 16.40 -14.84 21.91
C LYS A 87 16.05 -15.54 23.21
N LYS A 88 16.24 -16.86 23.24
CA LYS A 88 16.29 -17.65 24.47
C LYS A 88 17.42 -17.14 25.37
#